data_AF-A0A9P3GN42-F1
#
_entry.id   AF-A0A9P3GN42-F1
#
_cell.length_a   1.000
_cell.length_b   1.000
_cell.length_c   1.000
_cell.angle_alpha   90.00
_cell.angle_beta   90.00
_cell.angle_gamma   90.00
#
_symmetry.space_group_name_H-M   'P 1'
#
loop_
_entity.id
_entity.type
_entity.pdbx_description
1 polymer ?
#
loop_
_entity_poly.entity_id
_entity_poly.type
_entity_poly.pdbx_seq_one_letter_code
_entity_poly.pdbx_strand_id
1 'polypeptide(L)'
;MKMKTATFKSPSSFPNFEPHVTLGTVPSSTPLDDVRAAIPLGQPVTPVNFKSIEIGNGKAFMSINVAVHETGELKILRDNLRRTFGEQAVYPSATHLSLFYIDYSDAEERTKIEEQLDRDGRIAKIADDRTALNCAENPAEGGADDLLDGYDGEEIWAVLCDGPVSAWVVKDRITLPL
;
A
#
# COMPACT_ATOMS: atom_id res chain seq x y z
N MET A 1 -3.23 -11.07 -9.07
CA MET A 1 -2.01 -11.64 -9.72
C MET A 1 -1.48 -12.81 -8.88
N LYS A 2 -1.42 -14.03 -9.42
CA LYS A 2 -0.82 -15.19 -8.71
C LYS A 2 0.48 -15.59 -9.41
N MET A 3 1.62 -15.25 -8.81
CA MET A 3 2.92 -15.71 -9.31
C MET A 3 3.22 -17.11 -8.77
N LYS A 4 3.73 -18.02 -9.62
CA LYS A 4 4.29 -19.29 -9.15
C LYS A 4 5.64 -18.99 -8.49
N THR A 5 5.65 -18.83 -7.17
CA THR A 5 6.88 -18.56 -6.42
C THR A 5 7.67 -19.85 -6.25
N ALA A 6 8.93 -19.85 -6.71
CA ALA A 6 9.91 -20.83 -6.28
C ALA A 6 10.12 -20.70 -4.75
N THR A 7 10.42 -21.83 -4.12
CA THR A 7 10.64 -22.04 -2.67
C THR A 7 11.18 -20.81 -1.90
N PHE A 8 10.30 -20.09 -1.20
CA PHE A 8 10.69 -19.09 -0.20
C PHE A 8 10.97 -19.76 1.14
N LYS A 9 11.91 -19.21 1.93
CA LYS A 9 12.38 -19.82 3.18
C LYS A 9 11.53 -19.40 4.38
N SER A 10 11.01 -18.17 4.39
CA SER A 10 10.23 -17.65 5.50
C SER A 10 8.73 -17.82 5.29
N PRO A 11 7.98 -18.36 6.27
CA PRO A 11 6.52 -18.37 6.23
C PRO A 11 5.91 -16.96 6.35
N SER A 12 6.72 -15.94 6.67
CA SER A 12 6.32 -14.53 6.73
C SER A 12 6.46 -13.81 5.39
N SER A 13 7.07 -14.44 4.38
CA SER A 13 7.11 -13.92 3.01
C SER A 13 5.80 -14.22 2.29
N PHE A 14 5.35 -13.28 1.46
CA PHE A 14 4.13 -13.39 0.67
C PHE A 14 2.83 -13.64 1.47
N PRO A 15 2.59 -12.96 2.61
CA PRO A 15 1.28 -13.02 3.23
C PRO A 15 0.24 -12.39 2.30
N ASN A 16 -0.99 -12.89 2.36
CA ASN A 16 -2.12 -12.20 1.75
C ASN A 16 -2.49 -11.00 2.64
N PHE A 17 -2.76 -9.86 2.01
CA PHE A 17 -3.27 -8.66 2.67
C PHE A 17 -4.11 -7.86 1.69
N GLU A 18 -4.99 -7.02 2.22
CA GLU A 18 -5.80 -6.10 1.41
C GLU A 18 -4.91 -4.95 0.90
N PRO A 19 -4.97 -4.57 -0.38
CA PRO A 19 -4.23 -3.40 -0.89
C PRO A 19 -4.59 -2.12 -0.12
N HIS A 20 -3.60 -1.44 0.46
CA HIS A 20 -3.82 -0.24 1.27
C HIS A 20 -2.65 0.73 1.23
N VAL A 21 -2.93 2.01 1.51
CA VAL A 21 -1.94 3.04 1.81
C VAL A 21 -2.00 3.36 3.29
N THR A 22 -0.89 3.17 4.01
CA THR A 22 -0.83 3.45 5.45
C THR A 22 -0.87 4.95 5.71
N LEU A 23 -1.95 5.44 6.31
CA LEU A 23 -2.12 6.85 6.68
C LEU A 23 -1.29 7.27 7.90
N GLY A 24 -1.12 6.36 8.87
CA GLY A 24 -0.34 6.54 10.09
C GLY A 24 -0.49 5.33 11.01
N THR A 25 0.39 5.21 12.00
CA THR A 25 0.36 4.14 13.00
C THR A 25 0.39 4.75 14.39
N VAL A 26 -0.57 4.39 15.24
CA VAL A 26 -0.66 4.81 16.64
C VAL A 26 -0.44 3.61 17.57
N PRO A 27 -0.13 3.79 18.86
CA PRO A 27 -0.03 2.70 19.81
C PRO A 27 -1.32 1.87 19.86
N SER A 28 -1.19 0.54 20.00
CA SER A 28 -2.36 -0.36 20.10
C SER A 28 -3.25 -0.09 21.32
N SER A 29 -2.77 0.70 22.29
CA SER A 29 -3.54 1.20 23.43
C SER A 29 -4.39 2.43 23.12
N THR A 30 -4.24 3.07 21.96
CA THR A 30 -5.04 4.23 21.56
C THR A 30 -6.51 3.80 21.39
N PRO A 31 -7.47 4.44 22.10
CA PRO A 31 -8.88 4.13 21.96
C PRO A 31 -9.38 4.26 20.52
N LEU A 32 -10.23 3.33 20.08
CA LEU A 32 -10.79 3.36 18.73
C LEU A 32 -11.60 4.63 18.46
N ASP A 33 -12.29 5.17 19.47
CA ASP A 33 -13.05 6.41 19.33
C ASP A 33 -12.14 7.62 19.09
N ASP A 34 -10.93 7.63 19.67
CA ASP A 34 -9.94 8.68 19.39
C ASP A 34 -9.39 8.55 17.96
N VAL A 35 -9.19 7.31 17.47
CA VAL A 35 -8.81 7.04 16.08
C VAL A 35 -9.86 7.57 15.11
N ARG A 36 -11.14 7.29 15.38
CA ARG A 36 -12.27 7.79 14.60
C ARG A 36 -12.36 9.31 14.62
N ALA A 37 -12.27 9.91 15.80
CA ALA A 37 -12.39 11.36 15.97
C ALA A 37 -11.27 12.15 15.29
N ALA A 38 -10.12 11.51 15.02
CA ALA A 38 -9.02 12.13 14.28
C ALA A 38 -9.26 12.26 12.77
N ILE A 39 -10.24 11.53 12.22
CA ILE A 39 -10.61 11.64 10.80
C ILE A 39 -11.55 12.85 10.66
N PRO A 40 -11.26 13.82 9.77
CA PRO A 40 -12.11 14.99 9.58
C PRO A 40 -13.55 14.60 9.24
N LEU A 41 -14.51 15.27 9.88
CA LEU A 41 -15.92 15.13 9.53
C LEU A 41 -16.12 15.57 8.07
N GLY A 42 -16.74 14.70 7.28
CA GLY A 42 -16.95 14.95 5.85
C GLY A 42 -15.68 14.81 5.00
N GLN A 43 -14.65 14.10 5.49
CA GLN A 43 -13.49 13.71 4.68
C GLN A 43 -13.95 13.08 3.36
N PRO A 44 -13.70 13.69 2.20
CA PRO A 44 -14.13 13.13 0.92
C PRO A 44 -13.34 11.87 0.57
N VAL A 45 -13.87 11.09 -0.38
CA VAL A 45 -13.12 10.05 -1.10
C VAL A 45 -11.73 10.59 -1.48
N THR A 46 -10.72 9.76 -1.27
CA THR A 46 -9.31 10.16 -1.41
C THR A 46 -8.68 9.51 -2.64
N PRO A 47 -8.48 10.24 -3.76
CA PRO A 47 -7.83 9.70 -4.94
C PRO A 47 -6.37 9.33 -4.65
N VAL A 48 -5.97 8.12 -5.06
CA VAL A 48 -4.61 7.59 -4.95
C VAL A 48 -4.05 7.41 -6.35
N ASN A 49 -2.97 8.12 -6.68
CA ASN A 49 -2.32 8.03 -7.98
C ASN A 49 -0.94 7.40 -7.86
N PHE A 50 -0.61 6.49 -8.77
CA PHE A 50 0.65 5.76 -8.78
C PHE A 50 1.74 6.59 -9.47
N LYS A 51 2.89 6.68 -8.79
CA LYS A 51 4.06 7.44 -9.24
C LYS A 51 5.07 6.53 -9.92
N SER A 52 5.51 5.48 -9.23
CA SER A 52 6.56 4.57 -9.70
C SER A 52 6.51 3.25 -8.93
N ILE A 53 7.09 2.19 -9.48
CA ILE A 53 7.40 0.98 -8.71
C ILE A 53 8.74 1.17 -8.02
N GLU A 54 8.81 0.80 -6.74
CA GLU A 54 10.02 0.87 -5.93
C GLU A 54 10.30 -0.45 -5.22
N ILE A 55 11.58 -0.82 -5.16
CA ILE A 55 12.09 -1.82 -4.23
C ILE A 55 12.49 -1.12 -2.93
N GLY A 56 12.00 -1.60 -1.80
CA GLY A 56 12.48 -1.13 -0.51
C GLY A 56 13.87 -1.68 -0.19
N ASN A 57 14.75 -0.78 0.23
CA ASN A 57 16.15 -1.05 0.58
C ASN A 57 16.28 -1.78 1.93
N GLY A 58 15.72 -2.99 2.04
CA GLY A 58 15.86 -3.80 3.25
C GLY A 58 14.87 -3.43 4.36
N LYS A 59 13.59 -3.29 4.04
CA LYS A 59 12.48 -3.34 5.03
C LYS A 59 11.47 -4.38 4.58
N ALA A 60 11.15 -5.36 5.42
CA ALA A 60 10.24 -6.45 5.04
C ALA A 60 8.87 -5.93 4.53
N PHE A 61 8.34 -4.89 5.21
CA PHE A 61 7.07 -4.24 4.88
C PHE A 61 7.12 -3.24 3.71
N MET A 62 8.27 -3.08 3.05
CA MET A 62 8.40 -2.23 1.86
C MET A 62 9.12 -2.97 0.74
N SER A 63 9.03 -4.30 0.68
CA SER A 63 9.89 -5.08 -0.21
C SER A 63 9.71 -4.72 -1.69
N ILE A 64 8.46 -4.74 -2.18
CA ILE A 64 8.09 -4.21 -3.50
C ILE A 64 6.81 -3.42 -3.31
N ASN A 65 6.81 -2.18 -3.77
CA ASN A 65 5.71 -1.26 -3.55
C ASN A 65 5.51 -0.32 -4.74
N VAL A 66 4.32 0.26 -4.84
CA VAL A 66 4.03 1.38 -5.72
C VAL A 66 4.16 2.64 -4.89
N ALA A 67 5.11 3.52 -5.22
CA ALA A 67 5.14 4.86 -4.70
C ALA A 67 3.89 5.62 -5.14
N VAL A 68 3.31 6.37 -4.23
CA VAL A 68 2.07 7.11 -4.44
C VAL A 68 2.34 8.61 -4.38
N HIS A 69 1.64 9.37 -5.22
CA HIS A 69 1.64 10.82 -5.14
C HIS A 69 0.91 11.29 -3.87
N GLU A 70 1.66 11.76 -2.86
CA GLU A 70 1.09 12.42 -1.67
C GLU A 70 0.66 13.86 -2.01
N THR A 71 -0.46 13.99 -2.72
CA THR A 71 -1.04 15.27 -3.15
C THR A 71 -2.53 15.34 -2.83
N GLY A 72 -3.14 16.52 -3.00
CA GLY A 72 -4.58 16.72 -2.85
C GLY A 72 -5.12 16.24 -1.49
N GLU A 73 -6.25 15.53 -1.54
CA GLU A 73 -6.97 15.03 -0.36
C GLU A 73 -6.13 14.06 0.48
N LEU A 74 -5.31 13.22 -0.15
CA LEU A 74 -4.45 12.28 0.58
C LEU A 74 -3.42 13.02 1.45
N LYS A 75 -2.85 14.10 0.91
CA LYS A 75 -1.92 14.94 1.66
C LYS A 75 -2.63 15.64 2.82
N ILE A 76 -3.79 16.24 2.56
CA ILE A 76 -4.58 16.96 3.57
C ILE A 76 -4.96 16.02 4.73
N LEU A 77 -5.45 14.83 4.42
CA LEU A 77 -5.80 13.80 5.41
C LEU A 77 -4.58 13.41 6.25
N ARG A 78 -3.44 13.08 5.61
CA ARG A 78 -2.21 12.70 6.33
C ARG A 78 -1.67 13.84 7.19
N ASP A 79 -1.68 15.07 6.71
CA ASP A 79 -1.27 16.24 7.48
C ASP A 79 -2.18 16.49 8.68
N ASN A 80 -3.49 16.25 8.53
CA ASN A 80 -4.43 16.32 9.64
C ASN A 80 -4.14 15.27 10.72
N LEU A 81 -3.91 14.03 10.32
CA LEU A 81 -3.56 12.95 11.26
C LEU A 81 -2.24 13.25 11.97
N ARG A 82 -1.21 13.72 11.24
CA ARG A 82 0.07 14.18 11.81
C ARG A 82 -0.12 15.25 12.88
N ARG A 83 -0.99 16.24 12.61
CA ARG A 83 -1.31 17.29 13.58
C ARG A 83 -2.06 16.76 14.80
N THR A 84 -2.98 15.82 14.59
CA THR A 84 -3.88 15.31 15.63
C THR A 84 -3.16 14.38 16.60
N PHE A 85 -2.39 13.42 16.08
CA PHE A 85 -1.66 12.47 16.92
C PHE A 85 -0.25 12.93 17.30
N GLY A 86 0.32 13.89 16.58
CA GLY A 86 1.65 14.42 16.84
C GLY A 86 2.71 13.33 16.92
N GLU A 87 3.53 13.41 17.97
CA GLU A 87 4.65 12.49 18.22
C GLU A 87 4.21 11.09 18.65
N GLN A 88 2.94 10.89 19.00
CA GLN A 88 2.44 9.56 19.38
C GLN A 88 2.30 8.63 18.18
N ALA A 89 2.17 9.20 16.97
CA ALA A 89 2.02 8.44 15.75
C ALA A 89 3.33 8.33 14.96
N VAL A 90 3.53 7.18 14.35
CA VAL A 90 4.58 6.92 13.36
C VAL A 90 3.98 7.00 11.97
N TYR A 91 4.63 7.75 11.07
CA TYR A 91 4.20 7.91 9.69
C TYR A 91 5.22 7.28 8.74
N PRO A 92 4.79 6.56 7.70
CA PRO A 92 5.68 6.14 6.63
C PRO A 92 6.38 7.37 6.03
N SER A 93 7.72 7.28 5.89
CA SER A 93 8.52 8.36 5.29
C SER A 93 8.19 8.60 3.82
N ALA A 94 7.73 7.55 3.13
CA ALA A 94 7.21 7.60 1.78
C ALA A 94 5.82 6.98 1.75
N THR A 95 4.89 7.64 1.08
CA THR A 95 3.53 7.15 0.87
C THR A 95 3.53 6.16 -0.29
N HIS A 96 3.07 4.95 -0.02
CA HIS A 96 3.17 3.84 -0.95
C HIS A 96 2.04 2.82 -0.72
N LEU A 97 1.79 2.03 -1.75
CA LEU A 97 0.96 0.83 -1.74
C LEU A 97 1.88 -0.39 -1.82
N SER A 98 1.89 -1.23 -0.79
CA SER A 98 2.70 -2.45 -0.83
C SER A 98 2.11 -3.47 -1.82
N LEU A 99 2.96 -4.06 -2.67
CA LEU A 99 2.58 -5.16 -3.56
C LEU A 99 2.95 -6.52 -2.95
N PHE A 100 4.13 -6.58 -2.33
CA PHE A 100 4.63 -7.79 -1.70
C PHE A 100 5.35 -7.46 -0.38
N TYR A 101 5.09 -8.27 0.65
CA TYR A 101 5.94 -8.35 1.85
C TYR A 101 6.86 -9.56 1.74
N ILE A 102 8.17 -9.32 1.82
CA ILE A 102 9.20 -10.34 1.65
C ILE A 102 10.16 -10.24 2.83
N ASP A 103 10.28 -11.33 3.59
CA ASP A 103 11.17 -11.40 4.75
C ASP A 103 12.63 -11.13 4.36
N TYR A 104 13.43 -10.69 5.32
CA TYR A 104 14.86 -10.49 5.12
C TYR A 104 15.60 -11.77 4.72
N SER A 105 15.15 -12.94 5.19
CA SER A 105 15.77 -14.22 4.81
C SER A 105 15.62 -14.55 3.33
N ASP A 106 14.68 -13.90 2.64
CA ASP A 106 14.35 -14.06 1.23
C ASP A 106 14.68 -12.80 0.41
N ALA A 107 15.66 -11.99 0.85
CA ALA A 107 15.98 -10.72 0.21
C ALA A 107 16.29 -10.83 -1.30
N GLU A 108 16.89 -11.94 -1.76
CA GLU A 108 17.16 -12.21 -3.17
C GLU A 108 15.88 -12.32 -4.03
N GLU A 109 14.74 -12.68 -3.42
CA GLU A 109 13.47 -12.78 -4.14
C GLU A 109 12.91 -11.42 -4.54
N ARG A 110 13.32 -10.33 -3.87
CA ARG A 110 12.85 -8.97 -4.19
C ARG A 110 13.26 -8.58 -5.61
N THR A 111 14.54 -8.73 -5.93
CA THR A 111 15.08 -8.41 -7.26
C THR A 111 14.51 -9.35 -8.32
N LYS A 112 14.41 -10.66 -8.03
CA LYS A 112 13.83 -11.62 -8.99
C LYS A 112 12.39 -11.29 -9.34
N ILE A 113 11.58 -10.91 -8.35
CA ILE A 113 10.18 -10.57 -8.60
C ILE A 113 10.09 -9.26 -9.38
N GLU A 114 10.85 -8.22 -9.03
CA GLU A 114 10.87 -6.98 -9.81
C GLU A 114 11.23 -7.25 -11.29
N GLU A 115 12.35 -7.93 -11.54
CA GLU A 115 12.77 -8.29 -12.89
C GLU A 115 11.70 -9.10 -13.63
N GLN A 116 11.00 -9.99 -12.92
CA GLN A 116 9.92 -10.78 -13.48
C GLN A 116 8.68 -9.92 -13.79
N LEU A 117 8.31 -8.97 -12.93
CA LEU A 117 7.21 -8.03 -13.17
C LEU A 117 7.48 -7.18 -14.41
N ASP A 118 8.70 -6.65 -14.54
CA ASP A 118 9.11 -5.86 -15.70
C ASP A 118 9.11 -6.71 -16.98
N ARG A 119 9.77 -7.87 -16.94
CA ARG A 119 9.85 -8.80 -18.08
C ARG A 119 8.49 -9.31 -18.54
N ASP A 120 7.56 -9.54 -17.61
CA ASP A 120 6.20 -10.00 -17.92
C ASP A 120 5.29 -8.86 -18.39
N GLY A 121 5.79 -7.62 -18.51
CA GLY A 121 4.98 -6.46 -18.91
C GLY A 121 3.91 -6.10 -17.89
N ARG A 122 4.13 -6.45 -16.62
CA ARG A 122 3.19 -6.21 -15.50
C ARG A 122 3.28 -4.78 -14.98
N ILE A 123 4.36 -4.08 -15.31
CA ILE A 123 4.60 -2.68 -15.00
C ILE A 123 4.61 -1.92 -16.32
N ALA A 124 3.80 -0.86 -16.41
CA ALA A 124 3.80 0.04 -17.56
C ALA A 124 4.23 1.44 -17.10
N LYS A 125 5.21 2.03 -17.78
CA LYS A 125 5.54 3.45 -17.63
C LYS A 125 4.62 4.25 -18.55
N ILE A 126 3.73 5.06 -17.97
CA ILE A 126 2.75 5.86 -18.73
C ILE A 126 3.16 7.33 -18.86
N ALA A 127 3.95 7.85 -17.92
CA ALA A 127 4.63 9.15 -18.03
C ALA A 127 5.94 9.11 -17.22
N ASP A 128 6.69 10.22 -17.19
CA ASP A 128 7.97 10.28 -16.44
C ASP A 128 7.81 10.11 -14.93
N ASP A 129 6.68 10.56 -14.38
CA ASP A 129 6.34 10.50 -12.95
C ASP A 129 5.06 9.71 -12.68
N ARG A 130 4.67 8.82 -13.61
CA ARG A 130 3.44 8.04 -13.52
C ARG A 130 3.63 6.63 -14.09
N THR A 131 3.15 5.64 -13.36
CA THR A 131 3.20 4.22 -13.73
C THR A 131 1.84 3.57 -13.55
N ALA A 132 1.59 2.49 -14.29
CA ALA A 132 0.42 1.65 -14.13
C ALA A 132 0.82 0.18 -13.89
N LEU A 133 -0.07 -0.55 -13.21
CA LEU A 133 -0.03 -2.00 -13.09
C LEU A 133 -0.89 -2.62 -14.19
N ASN A 134 -0.30 -3.50 -15.01
CA ASN A 134 -1.03 -4.22 -16.03
C ASN A 134 -1.74 -5.44 -15.41
N CYS A 135 -3.06 -5.29 -15.28
CA CYS A 135 -3.94 -6.23 -14.63
C CYS A 135 -4.58 -7.25 -15.59
N ALA A 136 -4.26 -7.20 -16.89
CA ALA A 136 -4.72 -8.17 -17.88
C ALA A 136 -4.31 -9.61 -17.49
N GLU A 137 -5.12 -10.61 -17.83
CA GLU A 137 -4.75 -12.01 -17.62
C GLU A 137 -3.46 -12.34 -18.39
N ASN A 138 -3.41 -11.97 -19.67
CA ASN A 138 -2.22 -11.96 -20.51
C ASN A 138 -1.74 -10.51 -20.75
N PRO A 139 -0.63 -10.08 -20.14
CA PRO A 139 -0.11 -8.73 -20.29
C PRO A 139 0.18 -8.31 -21.74
N ALA A 140 0.55 -9.25 -22.60
CA ALA A 140 0.87 -8.99 -24.00
C ALA A 140 -0.38 -8.66 -24.85
N GLU A 141 -1.56 -9.01 -24.35
CA GLU A 141 -2.86 -8.75 -25.00
C GLU A 141 -3.66 -7.65 -24.29
N GLY A 142 -3.13 -7.13 -23.16
CA GLY A 142 -3.79 -6.10 -22.36
C GLY A 142 -3.90 -4.76 -23.08
N GLY A 143 -5.07 -4.14 -22.95
CA GLY A 143 -5.35 -2.80 -23.46
C GLY A 143 -5.17 -1.71 -22.42
N ALA A 144 -5.54 -0.47 -22.77
CA ALA A 144 -5.51 0.65 -21.84
C ALA A 144 -6.44 0.45 -20.62
N ASP A 145 -7.56 -0.24 -20.81
CA ASP A 145 -8.54 -0.52 -19.74
C ASP A 145 -8.02 -1.52 -18.70
N ASP A 146 -6.96 -2.28 -19.03
CA ASP A 146 -6.31 -3.21 -18.11
C ASP A 146 -5.20 -2.54 -17.26
N LEU A 147 -4.91 -1.26 -17.53
CA LEU A 147 -3.88 -0.51 -16.83
C LEU A 147 -4.46 0.20 -15.62
N LEU A 148 -4.05 -0.22 -14.43
CA LEU A 148 -4.40 0.41 -13.16
C LEU A 148 -3.30 1.38 -12.73
N ASP A 149 -3.56 2.69 -12.81
CA ASP A 149 -2.60 3.74 -12.43
C ASP A 149 -2.97 4.52 -11.16
N GLY A 150 -4.00 4.04 -10.46
CA GLY A 150 -4.52 4.64 -9.26
C GLY A 150 -5.82 3.97 -8.83
N TYR A 151 -6.38 4.43 -7.71
CA TYR A 151 -7.70 4.05 -7.24
C TYR A 151 -8.28 5.11 -6.31
N ASP A 152 -9.58 5.07 -6.10
CA ASP A 152 -10.25 5.94 -5.14
C ASP A 152 -10.34 5.27 -3.76
N GLY A 153 -9.77 5.92 -2.75
CA GLY A 153 -9.87 5.51 -1.37
C GLY A 153 -11.24 5.86 -0.80
N GLU A 154 -12.19 4.93 -0.91
CA GLU A 154 -13.57 5.09 -0.45
C GLU A 154 -13.77 4.79 1.04
N GLU A 155 -12.80 4.15 1.68
CA GLU A 155 -12.87 3.78 3.10
C GLU A 155 -11.53 4.06 3.82
N ILE A 156 -11.63 4.47 5.09
CA ILE A 156 -10.49 4.50 6.02
C ILE A 156 -10.69 3.38 7.04
N TRP A 157 -9.67 2.54 7.21
CA TRP A 157 -9.74 1.38 8.10
C TRP A 157 -8.89 1.60 9.34
N ALA A 158 -9.46 1.33 10.51
CA ALA A 158 -8.70 1.18 11.75
C ALA A 158 -8.33 -0.29 11.92
N VAL A 159 -7.03 -0.61 11.88
CA VAL A 159 -6.54 -1.99 11.90
C VAL A 159 -5.59 -2.18 13.09
N LEU A 160 -5.83 -3.22 13.88
CA LEU A 160 -4.90 -3.68 14.91
C LEU A 160 -3.87 -4.58 14.25
N CYS A 161 -2.63 -4.09 14.12
CA CYS A 161 -1.55 -4.75 13.40
C CYS A 161 -0.54 -5.47 14.31
N ASP A 162 -0.98 -6.00 15.45
CA ASP A 162 -0.12 -6.71 16.39
C ASP A 162 0.24 -8.11 15.85
N GLY A 163 1.53 -8.37 15.65
CA GLY A 163 2.04 -9.66 15.20
C GLY A 163 2.10 -9.81 13.67
N PRO A 164 2.04 -11.06 13.14
CA PRO A 164 2.14 -11.30 11.71
C PRO A 164 0.91 -10.74 10.96
N VAL A 165 1.08 -10.45 9.67
CA VAL A 165 0.03 -9.88 8.81
C VAL A 165 -1.25 -10.72 8.82
N SER A 166 -1.13 -12.05 8.89
CA SER A 166 -2.28 -12.96 8.98
C SER A 166 -3.09 -12.84 10.28
N ALA A 167 -2.54 -12.19 11.31
CA ALA A 167 -3.20 -11.94 12.58
C ALA A 167 -3.76 -10.52 12.69
N TRP A 168 -3.60 -9.67 11.67
CA TRP A 168 -4.13 -8.32 11.69
C TRP A 168 -5.66 -8.32 11.74
N VAL A 169 -6.24 -7.42 12.53
CA VAL A 169 -7.69 -7.38 12.76
C VAL A 169 -8.23 -6.00 12.41
N VAL A 170 -9.15 -5.94 11.44
CA VAL A 170 -9.93 -4.73 11.17
C VAL A 170 -10.86 -4.47 12.35
N LYS A 171 -10.65 -3.35 13.04
CA LYS A 171 -11.47 -2.90 14.16
C LYS A 171 -12.63 -2.03 13.70
N ASP A 172 -12.43 -1.29 12.61
CA ASP A 172 -13.46 -0.45 12.02
C ASP A 172 -13.21 -0.14 10.55
N ARG A 173 -14.28 0.19 9.83
CA ARG A 173 -14.27 0.71 8.46
C ARG A 173 -15.14 1.95 8.39
N ILE A 174 -14.55 3.05 7.92
CA ILE A 174 -15.19 4.36 7.87
C ILE A 174 -15.35 4.72 6.39
N THR A 175 -16.57 4.60 5.88
CA THR A 175 -16.91 4.96 4.50
C THR A 175 -16.88 6.48 4.33
N LEU A 176 -16.24 6.93 3.26
CA LEU A 176 -16.11 8.35 2.91
C LEU A 176 -17.26 8.76 1.98
N PRO A 177 -17.85 9.95 2.16
CA PRO A 177 -18.80 10.51 1.21
C PRO A 177 -18.14 10.76 -0.16
N LEU A 178 -18.90 10.45 -1.21
CA LEU A 178 -18.61 10.85 -2.60
C LEU A 178 -18.61 12.37 -2.77
#